data_AF-A0ABD1YL04-F1
#
_entry.id   AF-A0ABD1YL04-F1
#
_cell.length_a   1.000
_cell.length_b   1.000
_cell.length_c   1.000
_cell.angle_alpha   90.00
_cell.angle_beta   90.00
_cell.angle_gamma   90.00
#
_symmetry.space_group_name_H-M   'P 1'
#
loop_
_entity.id
_entity.type
_entity.pdbx_description
1 polymer ?
#
loop_
_entity_poly.entity_id
_entity_poly.type
_entity_poly.pdbx_seq_one_letter_code
_entity_poly.pdbx_strand_id
1 'polypeptide(L)' 'MLSSQERQQYNNLLREFKDVLAADYRDMKGIPPEIAEHRIDLLSNTRPIQSQYYQLNPNYTARVKKELDKFLEA' A
#
# COMPACT_ATOMS: atom_id res chain seq x y z
N MET A 1 18.31 -22.32 -11.99
CA MET A 1 17.75 -22.41 -10.63
C MET A 1 18.85 -22.01 -9.64
N LEU A 2 18.53 -21.23 -8.60
CA LEU A 2 19.49 -20.86 -7.55
C LEU A 2 20.00 -22.11 -6.82
N SER A 3 21.30 -22.16 -6.52
CA SER A 3 21.92 -23.19 -5.70
C SER A 3 21.45 -23.11 -4.24
N SER A 4 21.66 -24.19 -3.48
CA SER A 4 21.30 -24.23 -2.06
C SER A 4 22.01 -23.16 -1.23
N GLN A 5 23.28 -22.86 -1.55
CA GLN A 5 24.05 -21.81 -0.88
C GLN A 5 23.51 -20.41 -1.20
N GLU A 6 23.22 -20.12 -2.46
CA GLU A 6 22.64 -18.82 -2.86
C GLU A 6 21.26 -18.59 -2.22
N ARG A 7 20.43 -19.63 -2.13
CA ARG A 7 19.13 -19.56 -1.42
C ARG A 7 19.30 -19.27 0.08
N GLN A 8 20.32 -19.85 0.71
CA GLN A 8 20.63 -19.60 2.12
C GLN A 8 21.07 -18.15 2.34
N GLN A 9 21.98 -17.66 1.49
CA GLN A 9 22.45 -16.27 1.54
C GLN A 9 21.30 -15.29 1.34
N TYR A 10 20.42 -15.55 0.38
CA TYR A 10 19.25 -14.72 0.12
C TYR A 10 18.27 -14.71 1.31
N ASN A 11 18.01 -15.86 1.93
CA ASN A 11 17.17 -15.92 3.13
C ASN A 11 17.76 -15.13 4.31
N ASN A 12 19.08 -15.19 4.49
CA ASN A 12 19.75 -14.42 5.53
C ASN A 12 19.61 -12.92 5.28
N LEU A 13 19.82 -12.48 4.03
CA LEU A 13 19.66 -11.09 3.63
C LEU A 13 18.24 -10.56 3.88
N LEU A 14 17.21 -11.32 3.48
CA LEU A 14 15.82 -10.91 3.69
C LEU A 14 15.45 -10.81 5.17
N ARG A 15 16.06 -11.63 6.03
CA ARG A 15 15.85 -11.56 7.48
C ARG A 15 16.57 -10.39 8.13
N GLU A 16 17.75 -10.05 7.62
CA GLU A 16 18.54 -8.90 8.09
C GLU A 16 17.81 -7.58 7.81
N PHE A 17 17.25 -7.42 6.61
CA PHE A 17 16.54 -6.21 6.18
C PHE A 17 15.02 -6.31 6.30
N LYS A 18 14.52 -7.04 7.30
CA LYS A 18 13.08 -7.24 7.50
C LYS A 18 12.32 -5.94 7.78
N ASP A 19 13.00 -4.95 8.34
CA ASP A 19 12.47 -3.61 8.65
C ASP A 19 12.36 -2.70 7.42
N VAL A 20 13.19 -2.93 6.39
CA VAL A 20 13.17 -2.17 5.14
C VAL A 20 12.15 -2.76 4.14
N LEU A 21 11.85 -4.05 4.25
CA LEU A 21 10.95 -4.76 3.35
C LEU A 21 9.54 -4.84 3.93
N ALA A 22 8.53 -4.59 3.09
CA ALA A 22 7.13 -4.79 3.47
C ALA A 22 6.67 -6.21 3.16
N ALA A 23 6.62 -7.07 4.17
CA ALA A 23 6.11 -8.44 4.03
C ALA A 23 4.57 -8.49 4.16
N ASP A 24 4.00 -7.62 4.98
CA ASP A 24 2.56 -7.41 5.20
C ASP A 24 2.19 -5.94 4.93
N TYR A 25 0.90 -5.65 4.71
CA TYR A 25 0.40 -4.28 4.55
C TYR A 25 0.73 -3.39 5.76
N ARG A 26 0.74 -3.97 6.97
CA ARG A 26 1.14 -3.28 8.22
C ARG A 26 2.59 -2.82 8.23
N ASP A 27 3.44 -3.45 7.43
CA ASP A 27 4.84 -3.08 7.29
C ASP A 27 5.03 -1.91 6.30
N MET A 28 4.01 -1.59 5.48
CA MET A 28 4.03 -0.45 4.53
C MET A 28 3.72 0.88 5.22
N LYS A 29 4.54 1.29 6.20
CA LYS A 29 4.34 2.52 6.99
C LYS A 29 4.45 3.85 6.22
N GLY A 30 4.64 3.79 4.89
CA GLY A 30 4.78 4.95 4.03
C GLY A 30 5.94 5.86 4.43
N ILE A 31 5.96 7.07 3.85
CA ILE A 31 6.89 8.11 4.29
C ILE A 31 6.24 8.84 5.47
N PRO A 32 6.93 8.97 6.62
CA PRO A 32 6.43 9.75 7.74
C PRO A 32 6.07 11.18 7.31
N PRO A 33 4.94 11.74 7.79
CA PRO A 33 4.55 13.12 7.48
C PRO A 33 5.60 14.17 7.84
N GLU A 34 6.45 13.89 8.83
CA GLU A 34 7.58 14.73 9.23
C GLU A 34 8.64 14.90 8.13
N ILE A 35 8.75 13.91 7.23
CA ILE A 35 9.74 13.89 6.15
C ILE A 35 9.18 14.52 4.89
N ALA A 36 7.94 14.18 4.52
CA ALA A 36 7.31 14.71 3.33
C ALA A 36 5.78 14.73 3.48
N GLU A 37 5.19 15.90 3.27
CA GLU A 37 3.75 16.09 3.08
C GLU A 37 3.53 16.70 1.69
N HIS A 38 2.64 16.09 0.90
CA HIS A 38 2.22 16.66 -0.37
C HIS A 38 0.95 17.48 -0.19
N ARG A 39 0.95 18.71 -0.68
CA ARG A 39 -0.24 19.56 -0.73
C ARG A 39 -0.76 19.64 -2.15
N ILE A 40 -2.06 19.42 -2.31
CA ILE A 40 -2.76 19.65 -3.57
C ILE A 40 -3.42 21.03 -3.44
N ASP A 41 -2.77 22.04 -4.01
CA ASP A 41 -3.28 23.40 -3.97
C ASP A 41 -4.53 23.54 -4.83
N LEU A 42 -5.57 24.13 -4.25
CA LEU A 42 -6.82 24.41 -4.93
C LEU A 42 -6.85 25.85 -5.45
N LEU A 43 -7.50 26.07 -6.59
CA LEU A 43 -7.74 27.43 -7.08
C LEU A 43 -8.65 28.18 -6.10
N SER A 44 -8.39 29.49 -5.93
CA SER A 44 -9.22 30.39 -5.13
C SER A 44 -10.68 30.32 -5.62
N ASN A 45 -11.61 30.04 -4.70
CA ASN A 45 -13.07 29.89 -4.91
C ASN A 45 -13.56 28.53 -5.48
N THR A 46 -12.72 27.50 -5.48
CA THR A 46 -13.18 26.14 -5.79
C THR A 46 -14.07 25.58 -4.67
N ARG A 47 -15.11 24.82 -5.04
CA ARG A 47 -16.03 24.17 -4.12
C ARG A 47 -15.83 22.65 -4.19
N PRO A 48 -15.93 21.92 -3.07
CA PRO A 48 -15.87 20.46 -3.11
C PRO A 48 -17.06 19.91 -3.91
N ILE A 49 -16.80 18.89 -4.73
CA ILE A 49 -17.81 18.18 -5.50
C ILE A 49 -17.89 16.75 -4.96
N GLN A 50 -19.07 16.34 -4.50
CA GLN A 50 -19.33 14.95 -4.20
C GLN A 50 -19.80 14.26 -5.49
N SER A 51 -18.95 13.42 -6.08
CA SER A 51 -19.32 12.62 -7.24
C SER A 51 -20.19 11.43 -6.83
N GLN A 52 -21.12 11.04 -7.71
CA GLN A 52 -21.93 9.85 -7.50
C GLN A 52 -21.06 8.59 -7.67
N TYR A 53 -21.19 7.66 -6.74
CA TYR A 53 -20.55 6.35 -6.87
C TYR A 53 -21.11 5.59 -8.06
N TYR A 54 -20.25 5.13 -8.95
CA TYR A 54 -20.62 4.16 -9.97
C TYR A 54 -20.76 2.78 -9.35
N GLN A 55 -21.77 2.02 -9.81
CA GLN A 55 -21.88 0.61 -9.43
C GLN A 55 -20.72 -0.16 -10.06
N LEU A 56 -19.90 -0.79 -9.22
CA LEU A 56 -18.87 -1.71 -9.69
C LEU A 56 -19.54 -2.97 -10.24
N ASN A 57 -18.92 -3.57 -11.26
CA ASN A 57 -19.35 -4.87 -11.74
C ASN A 57 -19.33 -5.88 -10.56
N PRO A 58 -20.43 -6.64 -10.34
CA PRO A 58 -20.54 -7.56 -9.20
C PRO A 58 -19.37 -8.52 -9.05
N ASN A 59 -18.76 -8.97 -10.14
CA ASN A 59 -17.59 -9.86 -10.14
C ASN A 59 -16.37 -9.24 -9.45
N TYR A 60 -16.25 -7.91 -9.44
CA TYR A 60 -15.15 -7.18 -8.83
C TYR A 60 -15.46 -6.66 -7.44
N THR A 61 -16.75 -6.48 -7.10
CA THR A 61 -17.19 -5.86 -5.84
C THR A 61 -16.61 -6.59 -4.63
N ALA A 62 -16.66 -7.92 -4.61
CA ALA A 62 -16.12 -8.73 -3.52
C ALA A 62 -14.58 -8.62 -3.40
N ARG A 63 -13.88 -8.52 -4.55
CA ARG A 63 -12.41 -8.39 -4.57
C ARG A 63 -11.96 -7.02 -4.08
N VAL A 64 -12.63 -5.96 -4.54
CA VAL A 64 -12.35 -4.60 -4.08
C VAL A 64 -12.59 -4.50 -2.59
N LYS A 65 -13.74 -4.99 -2.10
CA LYS A 65 -14.03 -4.99 -0.67
C LYS A 65 -12.94 -5.69 0.14
N LYS A 66 -12.51 -6.88 -0.28
CA LYS A 66 -11.44 -7.62 0.40
C LYS A 66 -10.13 -6.85 0.47
N GLU A 67 -9.70 -6.19 -0.61
CA GLU A 67 -8.47 -5.38 -0.57
C GLU A 67 -8.65 -4.12 0.28
N LEU A 68 -9.83 -3.50 0.27
CA LEU A 68 -10.14 -2.34 1.10
C LEU A 68 -10.10 -2.69 2.59
N ASP A 69 -10.67 -3.84 2.96
CA ASP A 69 -10.63 -4.35 4.33
C ASP A 69 -9.18 -4.58 4.78
N LYS A 70 -8.30 -5.12 3.92
CA LYS A 70 -6.86 -5.25 4.25
C LYS A 70 -6.18 -3.90 4.49
N PHE A 71 -6.53 -2.87 3.72
CA PHE A 71 -5.98 -1.53 3.93
C PHE A 71 -6.48 -0.88 5.22
N LEU A 72 -7.70 -1.20 5.66
CA LEU A 72 -8.30 -0.64 6.88
C LEU A 72 -7.83 -1.37 8.15
N GLU A 73 -7.51 -2.66 8.06
CA GLU A 73 -7.00 -3.46 9.18
C GLU A 73 -5.48 -3.28 9.42
N ALA A 74 -4.78 -2.66 8.48
CA ALA A 74 -3.33 -2.42 8.54
C ALA A 74 -2.97 -1.21 9.43
#